data_AF-A0A3M8CQ32-F1
#
_entry.id   AF-A0A3M8CQ32-F1
#
_cell.length_a   1.000
_cell.length_b   1.000
_cell.length_c   1.000
_cell.angle_alpha   90.00
_cell.angle_beta   90.00
_cell.angle_gamma   90.00
#
_symmetry.space_group_name_H-M   'P 1'
#
loop_
_entity.id
_entity.type
_entity.pdbx_description
1 polymer ?
#
loop_
_entity_poly.entity_id
_entity_poly.type
_entity_poly.pdbx_seq_one_letter_code
_entity_poly.pdbx_strand_id
1 'polypeptide(L)'
;MNAGLLWLWGHWDSIYQRCTRLQYVDKGNNIFRIVVLRYRGEPLVTSDQHTICPGDLIVKLHIHNYYFASLCKGVKDELRLVLLLRRHIMHSMPKLAAYLEKLDRWEEVKGIVGTTMLHKGVEPLGFSISDVPMNWFFRYKRWYLRLMLRLIHPDGKERVQRLNQEMPLKRVYMSKEQLLYRYGSGAHQPTGEGL
;
A
#
# COMPACT_ATOMS: atom_id res chain seq x y z
N MET A 1 -26.02 17.15 14.29
CA MET A 1 -24.69 16.61 13.93
C MET A 1 -23.65 17.48 14.63
N ASN A 2 -22.93 16.93 15.60
CA ASN A 2 -22.17 17.73 16.57
C ASN A 2 -20.88 18.31 15.94
N ALA A 3 -20.88 19.61 15.66
CA ALA A 3 -19.74 20.34 15.08
C ALA A 3 -18.43 20.15 15.86
N GLY A 4 -18.52 19.96 17.19
CA GLY A 4 -17.36 19.65 18.04
C GLY A 4 -16.69 18.32 17.70
N LEU A 5 -17.45 17.31 17.25
CA LEU A 5 -16.90 16.00 16.87
C LEU A 5 -16.12 16.08 15.55
N LEU A 6 -16.58 16.93 14.61
CA LEU A 6 -15.87 17.17 13.33
C LEU A 6 -14.59 17.97 13.54
N TRP A 7 -14.60 18.96 14.45
CA TRP A 7 -13.42 19.74 14.76
C TRP A 7 -12.33 18.91 15.47
N LEU A 8 -12.73 18.08 16.44
CA LEU A 8 -11.84 17.13 17.09
C LEU A 8 -11.27 16.10 16.10
N TRP A 9 -12.09 15.65 15.15
CA TRP A 9 -11.68 14.71 14.12
C TRP A 9 -10.70 15.34 13.12
N GLY A 10 -10.91 16.59 12.71
CA GLY A 10 -9.97 17.32 11.85
C GLY A 10 -8.63 17.61 12.52
N HIS A 11 -8.64 17.87 13.83
CA HIS A 11 -7.41 18.07 14.61
C HIS A 11 -6.65 16.75 14.81
N TRP A 12 -7.37 15.68 15.11
CA TRP A 12 -6.80 14.33 15.18
C TRP A 12 -6.22 13.88 13.84
N ASP A 13 -6.90 14.16 12.73
CA ASP A 13 -6.41 13.85 11.38
C ASP A 13 -5.16 14.68 11.05
N SER A 14 -5.11 15.96 11.43
CA SER A 14 -3.91 16.78 11.27
C SER A 14 -2.72 16.25 12.07
N ILE A 15 -2.94 15.82 13.31
CA ILE A 15 -1.91 15.19 14.15
C ILE A 15 -1.48 13.85 13.54
N TYR A 16 -2.42 13.04 13.03
CA TYR A 16 -2.13 11.77 12.37
C TYR A 16 -1.30 11.97 11.08
N GLN A 17 -1.64 12.97 10.27
CA GLN A 17 -0.89 13.35 9.06
C GLN A 17 0.50 13.90 9.41
N ARG A 18 0.64 14.66 10.51
CA ARG A 18 1.94 15.18 11.00
C ARG A 18 2.83 14.05 11.53
N CYS A 19 2.25 13.09 12.25
CA CYS A 19 2.94 11.95 12.83
C CYS A 19 3.37 10.90 11.79
N THR A 20 2.77 10.89 10.59
CA THR A 20 3.04 9.85 9.61
C THR A 20 4.26 10.09 8.72
N ARG A 21 4.96 11.24 8.79
CA ARG A 21 6.21 11.54 8.05
C ARG A 21 6.23 10.98 6.62
N LEU A 22 5.09 11.02 5.93
CA LEU A 22 4.92 10.46 4.59
C LEU A 22 5.62 11.36 3.58
N GLN A 23 6.68 10.85 2.97
CA GLN A 23 7.34 11.52 1.86
C GLN A 23 6.61 11.15 0.55
N TYR A 24 6.33 12.17 -0.25
CA TYR A 24 5.74 11.98 -1.57
C TYR A 24 6.85 11.56 -2.53
N VAL A 25 6.65 10.44 -3.24
CA VAL A 25 7.51 10.03 -4.36
C VAL A 25 7.37 11.03 -5.50
N ASP A 26 6.15 11.48 -5.76
CA ASP A 26 5.84 12.53 -6.72
C ASP A 26 4.49 13.17 -6.34
N LYS A 27 4.42 14.51 -6.28
CA LYS A 27 3.17 15.22 -5.93
C LYS A 27 2.24 15.20 -7.14
N GLY A 28 1.34 14.20 -7.19
CA GLY A 28 0.20 14.17 -8.11
C GLY A 28 0.23 13.08 -9.18
N ASN A 29 1.35 12.38 -9.38
CA ASN A 29 1.52 11.44 -10.50
C ASN A 29 1.88 10.00 -10.13
N ASN A 30 1.94 9.70 -8.81
CA ASN A 30 2.19 8.37 -8.28
C ASN A 30 1.19 8.02 -7.16
N ILE A 31 0.61 6.81 -7.22
CA ILE A 31 -0.35 6.32 -6.22
C ILE A 31 0.31 5.98 -4.89
N PHE A 32 1.64 5.82 -4.91
CA PHE A 32 2.45 5.42 -3.77
C PHE A 32 3.02 6.63 -3.05
N ARG A 33 2.87 6.61 -1.73
CA ARG A 33 3.67 7.39 -0.78
C ARG A 33 4.69 6.47 -0.14
N ILE A 34 5.88 6.99 0.10
CA ILE A 34 6.95 6.22 0.72
C ILE A 34 7.36 6.82 2.05
N VAL A 35 7.88 5.95 2.92
CA VAL A 35 8.62 6.38 4.11
C VAL A 35 9.83 5.48 4.27
N VAL A 36 11.02 6.05 4.26
CA VAL A 36 12.23 5.31 4.61
C VAL A 36 12.30 5.19 6.13
N LEU A 37 12.33 3.97 6.66
CA LEU A 37 12.39 3.71 8.09
C LEU A 37 13.09 2.39 8.41
N ARG A 38 13.52 2.21 9.66
CA ARG A 38 14.04 0.92 10.13
C ARG A 38 12.90 -0.03 10.45
N TYR A 39 12.96 -1.24 9.92
CA TYR A 39 11.99 -2.29 10.15
C TYR A 39 12.00 -2.73 11.61
N ARG A 40 10.83 -3.01 12.19
CA ARG A 40 10.66 -3.37 13.61
C ARG A 40 9.72 -4.57 13.81
N GLY A 41 9.41 -5.30 12.75
CA GLY A 41 8.50 -6.44 12.81
C GLY A 41 9.23 -7.77 12.73
N GLU A 42 8.47 -8.86 12.74
CA GLU A 42 8.94 -10.24 12.49
C GLU A 42 9.79 -10.34 11.22
N PRO A 43 10.87 -11.15 11.19
CA PRO A 43 11.64 -11.37 9.97
C PRO A 43 10.74 -11.75 8.78
N LEU A 44 10.97 -11.14 7.63
CA LEU A 44 10.20 -11.38 6.40
C LEU A 44 11.10 -12.05 5.36
N VAL A 45 10.68 -13.20 4.84
CA VAL A 45 11.40 -13.93 3.79
C VAL A 45 10.70 -13.69 2.45
N THR A 46 11.39 -13.03 1.53
CA THR A 46 10.84 -12.69 0.21
C THR A 46 10.84 -13.91 -0.72
N SER A 47 10.10 -13.83 -1.82
CA SER A 47 9.99 -14.91 -2.82
C SER A 47 11.33 -15.29 -3.46
N ASP A 48 12.26 -14.34 -3.51
CA ASP A 48 13.63 -14.48 -3.98
C ASP A 48 14.62 -14.83 -2.86
N GLN A 49 14.12 -15.35 -1.73
CA GLN A 49 14.89 -15.84 -0.57
C GLN A 49 15.72 -14.79 0.18
N HIS A 50 15.46 -13.49 -0.02
CA HIS A 50 16.05 -12.45 0.81
C HIS A 50 15.28 -12.30 2.13
N THR A 51 16.01 -12.00 3.21
CA THR A 51 15.42 -11.81 4.54
C THR A 51 15.53 -10.35 4.98
N ILE A 52 14.38 -9.76 5.35
CA ILE A 52 14.28 -8.44 5.98
C ILE A 52 14.15 -8.65 7.49
N CYS A 53 15.15 -8.21 8.24
CA CYS A 53 15.26 -8.39 9.68
C CYS A 53 14.92 -7.10 10.45
N PRO A 54 14.52 -7.19 11.73
CA PRO A 54 14.39 -6.02 12.58
C PRO A 54 15.68 -5.21 12.60
N GLY A 55 15.58 -3.90 12.39
CA GLY A 55 16.71 -2.97 12.30
C GLY A 55 17.09 -2.59 10.86
N ASP A 56 16.74 -3.41 9.87
CA ASP A 56 17.04 -3.17 8.46
C ASP A 56 16.32 -1.93 7.93
N LEU A 57 16.99 -1.18 7.05
CA LEU A 57 16.37 -0.03 6.39
C LEU A 57 15.41 -0.53 5.31
N ILE A 58 14.17 -0.08 5.37
CA ILE A 58 13.11 -0.43 4.41
C ILE A 58 12.41 0.82 3.90
N VAL A 59 11.82 0.68 2.72
CA VAL A 59 10.90 1.66 2.16
C VAL A 59 9.48 1.20 2.42
N LYS A 60 8.77 1.92 3.28
CA LYS A 60 7.38 1.61 3.57
C LYS A 60 6.47 2.18 2.49
N LEU A 61 5.72 1.31 1.81
CA LEU A 61 4.74 1.70 0.81
C LEU A 61 3.37 1.96 1.42
N HIS A 62 2.80 3.10 1.04
CA HIS A 62 1.45 3.51 1.38
C HIS A 62 0.68 3.87 0.12
N ILE A 63 -0.35 3.09 -0.20
CA ILE A 63 -1.31 3.44 -1.25
C ILE A 63 -2.21 4.55 -0.70
N HIS A 64 -2.46 5.58 -1.51
CA HIS A 64 -3.35 6.66 -1.14
C HIS A 64 -4.80 6.16 -0.96
N ASN A 65 -5.27 6.04 0.30
CA ASN A 65 -6.60 5.51 0.61
C ASN A 65 -7.74 6.28 -0.08
N TYR A 66 -7.59 7.60 -0.24
CA TYR A 66 -8.56 8.42 -0.97
C TYR A 66 -8.54 8.14 -2.48
N TYR A 67 -7.37 7.90 -3.07
CA TYR A 67 -7.26 7.52 -4.49
C TYR A 67 -7.90 6.15 -4.71
N PHE A 68 -7.62 5.19 -3.82
CA PHE A 68 -8.28 3.90 -3.82
C PHE A 68 -9.80 4.02 -3.69
N ALA A 69 -10.30 4.84 -2.76
CA ALA A 69 -11.73 5.07 -2.62
C ALA A 69 -12.35 5.72 -3.86
N SER A 70 -11.62 6.60 -4.54
CA SER A 70 -12.04 7.19 -5.82
C SER A 70 -12.03 6.20 -6.98
N LEU A 71 -11.07 5.26 -7.05
CA LEU A 71 -11.05 4.17 -8.04
C LEU A 71 -12.20 3.17 -7.83
N CYS A 72 -12.62 2.98 -6.58
CA CYS A 72 -13.80 2.20 -6.24
C CYS A 72 -15.12 2.89 -6.63
N LYS A 73 -15.10 4.17 -6.99
CA LYS A 73 -16.31 4.93 -7.32
C LYS A 73 -16.89 4.41 -8.64
N GLY A 74 -18.13 3.91 -8.61
CA GLY A 74 -18.84 3.40 -9.79
C GLY A 74 -18.49 1.98 -10.26
N VAL A 75 -17.45 1.33 -9.72
CA VAL A 75 -17.07 -0.04 -10.10
C VAL A 75 -17.82 -1.05 -9.22
N LYS A 76 -18.86 -1.69 -9.78
CA LYS A 76 -19.67 -2.69 -9.06
C LYS A 76 -18.94 -4.01 -8.86
N ASP A 77 -18.15 -4.44 -9.86
CA ASP A 77 -17.44 -5.72 -9.91
C ASP A 77 -16.06 -5.67 -9.23
N GLU A 78 -15.79 -6.63 -8.35
CA GLU A 78 -14.54 -6.74 -7.59
C GLU A 78 -13.35 -7.15 -8.46
N LEU A 79 -13.54 -8.04 -9.44
CA LEU A 79 -12.47 -8.46 -10.34
C LEU A 79 -11.99 -7.29 -11.19
N ARG A 80 -12.93 -6.49 -11.71
CA ARG A 80 -12.60 -5.26 -12.45
C ARG A 80 -11.83 -4.28 -11.59
N LEU A 81 -12.18 -4.14 -10.32
CA LEU A 81 -11.44 -3.28 -9.39
C LEU A 81 -10.01 -3.77 -9.17
N VAL A 82 -9.82 -5.08 -8.97
CA VAL A 82 -8.48 -5.68 -8.81
C VAL A 82 -7.63 -5.45 -10.05
N LEU A 83 -8.18 -5.67 -11.25
CA LEU A 83 -7.49 -5.44 -12.51
C LEU A 83 -7.11 -3.97 -12.72
N LEU A 84 -8.03 -3.04 -12.41
CA LEU A 84 -7.76 -1.60 -12.50
C LEU A 84 -6.66 -1.15 -11.52
N LEU A 85 -6.68 -1.65 -10.28
CA LEU A 85 -5.63 -1.35 -9.32
C LEU A 85 -4.30 -1.96 -9.76
N ARG A 86 -4.30 -3.21 -10.24
CA ARG A 86 -3.11 -3.88 -10.77
C ARG A 86 -2.47 -3.06 -11.88
N ARG A 87 -3.26 -2.57 -12.85
CA ARG A 87 -2.76 -1.69 -13.93
C ARG A 87 -2.12 -0.41 -13.38
N HIS A 88 -2.76 0.23 -12.40
CA HIS A 88 -2.21 1.43 -11.77
C HIS A 88 -0.90 1.17 -11.00
N ILE A 89 -0.83 0.06 -10.27
CA ILE A 89 0.38 -0.37 -9.59
C ILE A 89 1.49 -0.61 -10.62
N MET A 90 1.21 -1.40 -11.67
CA MET A 90 2.17 -1.68 -12.74
C MET A 90 2.71 -0.41 -13.40
N HIS A 91 1.88 0.60 -13.61
CA HIS A 91 2.32 1.88 -14.16
C HIS A 91 3.13 2.74 -13.16
N SER A 92 2.87 2.58 -11.86
CA SER A 92 3.50 3.39 -10.81
C SER A 92 4.79 2.78 -10.25
N MET A 93 4.97 1.45 -10.37
CA MET A 93 6.13 0.71 -9.86
C MET A 93 7.45 1.09 -10.54
N PRO A 94 7.55 1.22 -11.88
CA PRO A 94 8.78 1.69 -12.52
C PRO A 94 9.18 3.11 -12.07
N LYS A 95 8.19 4.00 -11.92
CA LYS A 95 8.42 5.36 -11.41
C LYS A 95 8.93 5.34 -9.97
N LEU A 96 8.37 4.44 -9.15
CA LEU A 96 8.84 4.21 -7.80
C LEU A 96 10.29 3.69 -7.81
N ALA A 97 10.61 2.68 -8.62
CA ALA A 97 11.96 2.13 -8.71
C ALA A 97 12.99 3.21 -9.10
N ALA A 98 12.71 3.98 -10.16
CA ALA A 98 13.58 5.07 -10.61
C ALA A 98 13.72 6.21 -9.57
N TYR A 99 12.69 6.46 -8.76
CA TYR A 99 12.80 7.41 -7.65
C TYR A 99 13.66 6.86 -6.51
N LEU A 100 13.49 5.58 -6.18
CA LEU A 100 14.23 4.93 -5.10
C LEU A 100 15.71 4.80 -5.43
N GLU A 101 16.07 4.53 -6.70
CA GLU A 101 17.45 4.53 -7.19
C GLU A 101 18.19 5.85 -6.95
N LYS A 102 17.46 6.98 -6.86
CA LYS A 102 18.03 8.32 -6.63
C LYS A 102 18.15 8.71 -5.15
N LEU A 103 17.74 7.84 -4.22
CA LEU A 103 17.87 8.14 -2.79
C LEU A 103 19.31 7.90 -2.32
N ASP A 104 19.88 8.87 -1.61
CA ASP A 104 21.25 8.78 -1.05
C ASP A 104 21.50 7.52 -0.20
N ARG A 105 20.44 6.95 0.38
CA ARG A 105 20.50 5.76 1.25
C ARG A 105 19.91 4.50 0.62
N TRP A 106 19.73 4.51 -0.70
CA TRP A 106 19.15 3.38 -1.42
C TRP A 106 19.98 2.10 -1.27
N GLU A 107 21.30 2.22 -1.21
CA GLU A 107 22.20 1.08 -1.03
C GLU A 107 21.93 0.32 0.28
N GLU A 108 21.63 1.05 1.35
CA GLU A 108 21.28 0.49 2.66
C GLU A 108 19.88 -0.16 2.70
N VAL A 109 19.01 0.15 1.74
CA VAL A 109 17.64 -0.38 1.72
C VAL A 109 17.65 -1.86 1.35
N LYS A 110 17.02 -2.67 2.20
CA LYS A 110 16.83 -4.11 2.01
C LYS A 110 15.61 -4.48 1.18
N GLY A 111 14.61 -3.60 1.15
CA GLY A 111 13.40 -3.85 0.38
C GLY A 111 12.27 -2.88 0.68
N ILE A 112 11.14 -3.14 0.04
CA ILE A 112 9.91 -2.37 0.15
C ILE A 112 8.86 -3.16 0.93
N VAL A 113 8.14 -2.50 1.82
CA VAL A 113 7.12 -3.13 2.67
C VAL A 113 5.86 -2.27 2.72
N GLY A 114 4.73 -2.81 2.33
CA GLY A 114 3.43 -2.15 2.38
C GLY A 114 2.41 -2.93 3.20
N THR A 115 1.26 -2.30 3.43
CA THR A 115 0.07 -2.96 3.96
C THR A 115 -1.11 -2.64 3.07
N THR A 116 -1.82 -3.66 2.60
CA THR A 116 -2.96 -3.53 1.69
C THR A 116 -4.05 -4.54 2.06
N MET A 117 -5.31 -4.17 1.83
CA MET A 117 -6.42 -5.14 1.90
C MET A 117 -6.54 -5.90 0.58
N LEU A 118 -6.11 -5.29 -0.53
CA LEU A 118 -6.07 -5.90 -1.86
C LEU A 118 -4.77 -6.68 -2.05
N HIS A 119 -4.67 -7.78 -1.32
CA HIS A 119 -3.55 -8.72 -1.42
C HIS A 119 -3.77 -9.72 -2.57
N LYS A 120 -5.03 -9.95 -2.97
CA LYS A 120 -5.37 -10.77 -4.14
C LYS A 120 -4.83 -10.08 -5.41
N GLY A 121 -3.90 -10.73 -6.11
CA GLY A 121 -3.34 -10.23 -7.38
C GLY A 121 -2.06 -9.40 -7.27
N VAL A 122 -1.43 -9.30 -6.09
CA VAL A 122 -0.10 -8.67 -5.95
C VAL A 122 1.07 -9.64 -6.10
N GLU A 123 0.85 -10.94 -5.91
CA GLU A 123 1.89 -11.97 -6.10
C GLU A 123 2.45 -12.00 -7.53
N PRO A 124 1.62 -11.89 -8.61
CA PRO A 124 2.15 -11.81 -9.98
C PRO A 124 3.02 -10.55 -10.23
N LEU A 125 2.90 -9.54 -9.37
CA LEU A 125 3.73 -8.33 -9.41
C LEU A 125 5.09 -8.53 -8.71
N GLY A 126 5.34 -9.72 -8.14
CA GLY A 126 6.57 -10.06 -7.42
C GLY A 126 6.54 -9.70 -5.94
N PHE A 127 5.39 -9.37 -5.36
CA PHE A 127 5.27 -9.17 -3.92
C PHE A 127 5.03 -10.50 -3.19
N SER A 128 5.72 -10.68 -2.07
CA SER A 128 5.39 -11.67 -1.06
C SER A 128 4.31 -11.14 -0.13
N ILE A 129 3.47 -12.03 0.39
CA ILE A 129 2.36 -11.70 1.26
C ILE A 129 2.62 -12.32 2.64
N SER A 130 2.38 -11.57 3.71
CA SER A 130 2.31 -12.09 5.06
C SER A 130 1.19 -11.47 5.85
N ASP A 131 0.71 -12.16 6.88
CA ASP A 131 -0.30 -11.61 7.74
C ASP A 131 0.28 -10.50 8.65
N VAL A 132 -0.57 -9.53 8.99
CA VAL A 132 -0.22 -8.50 9.97
C VAL A 132 -0.67 -8.95 11.35
N PRO A 133 0.11 -8.72 12.41
CA PRO A 133 -0.34 -9.01 13.76
C PRO A 133 -1.59 -8.17 14.06
N MET A 134 -2.58 -8.78 14.72
CA MET A 134 -3.88 -8.18 15.01
C MET A 134 -3.81 -7.17 16.17
N ASN A 135 -2.86 -6.23 16.11
CA ASN A 135 -2.65 -5.24 17.17
C ASN A 135 -3.74 -4.15 17.11
N TRP A 136 -3.97 -3.47 18.24
CA TRP A 136 -4.98 -2.42 18.37
C TRP A 136 -4.83 -1.32 17.30
N PHE A 137 -3.60 -0.99 16.91
CA PHE A 137 -3.30 -0.06 15.83
C PHE A 137 -3.85 -0.51 14.45
N PHE A 138 -3.73 -1.80 14.13
CA PHE A 138 -4.26 -2.35 12.87
C PHE A 138 -5.78 -2.46 12.89
N ARG A 139 -6.37 -2.71 14.07
CA ARG A 139 -7.82 -2.62 14.27
C ARG A 139 -8.35 -1.20 14.04
N TYR A 140 -7.66 -0.17 14.57
CA TYR A 140 -7.99 1.23 14.32
C TYR A 140 -7.86 1.57 12.84
N LYS A 141 -6.76 1.19 12.18
CA LYS A 141 -6.60 1.41 10.72
C LYS A 141 -7.71 0.78 9.90
N ARG A 142 -8.08 -0.46 10.22
CA ARG A 142 -9.21 -1.15 9.58
C ARG A 142 -10.51 -0.38 9.82
N TRP A 143 -10.75 0.10 11.03
CA TRP A 143 -11.92 0.94 11.32
C TRP A 143 -11.93 2.25 10.54
N TYR A 144 -10.80 2.96 10.49
CA TYR A 144 -10.66 4.23 9.77
C TYR A 144 -10.92 4.07 8.26
N LEU A 145 -10.32 3.04 7.64
CA LEU A 145 -10.57 2.75 6.22
C LEU A 145 -12.04 2.44 5.95
N ARG A 146 -12.69 1.68 6.84
CA ARG A 146 -14.12 1.36 6.77
C ARG A 146 -14.97 2.62 6.84
N LEU A 147 -14.64 3.54 7.74
CA LEU A 147 -15.37 4.79 7.87
C LEU A 147 -15.27 5.64 6.59
N MET A 148 -14.06 5.79 6.03
CA MET A 148 -13.90 6.48 4.75
C MET A 148 -14.70 5.83 3.62
N LEU A 149 -14.62 4.50 3.46
CA LEU A 149 -15.38 3.77 2.43
C LEU A 149 -16.89 3.96 2.57
N ARG A 150 -17.38 3.99 3.81
CA ARG A 150 -18.80 4.23 4.12
C ARG A 150 -19.24 5.65 3.76
N LEU A 151 -18.36 6.64 3.88
CA LEU A 151 -18.65 8.05 3.61
C LEU A 151 -18.53 8.43 2.13
N ILE A 152 -17.67 7.74 1.37
CA ILE A 152 -17.37 8.08 -0.03
C ILE A 152 -18.36 7.47 -1.02
N HIS A 153 -19.09 6.41 -0.63
CA HIS A 153 -19.94 5.65 -1.55
C HIS A 153 -21.39 5.54 -1.02
N PRO A 154 -22.42 5.82 -1.84
CA PRO A 154 -23.82 5.72 -1.43
C PRO A 154 -24.22 4.30 -0.97
N ASP A 155 -23.62 3.25 -1.52
CA ASP A 155 -23.80 1.84 -1.09
C ASP A 155 -22.72 1.37 -0.08
N GLY A 156 -22.11 2.31 0.64
CA GLY A 156 -20.92 2.10 1.45
C GLY A 156 -21.09 1.11 2.62
N LYS A 157 -22.31 0.79 3.04
CA LYS A 157 -22.58 -0.19 4.12
C LYS A 157 -22.39 -1.64 3.66
N GLU A 158 -22.99 -2.04 2.54
CA GLU A 158 -22.91 -3.41 2.02
C GLU A 158 -21.50 -3.73 1.52
N ARG A 159 -20.83 -2.74 0.90
CA ARG A 159 -19.46 -2.91 0.40
C ARG A 159 -18.44 -3.03 1.52
N VAL A 160 -18.60 -2.29 2.62
CA VAL A 160 -17.76 -2.45 3.82
C VAL A 160 -17.94 -3.83 4.45
N GLN A 161 -19.16 -4.40 4.43
CA GLN A 161 -19.40 -5.75 4.94
C GLN A 161 -18.76 -6.84 4.08
N ARG A 162 -18.85 -6.77 2.73
CA ARG A 162 -18.17 -7.71 1.83
C ARG A 162 -16.65 -7.64 1.91
N LEU A 163 -16.07 -6.44 1.89
CA LEU A 163 -14.63 -6.24 2.09
C LEU A 163 -14.13 -6.79 3.44
N ASN A 164 -14.98 -6.73 4.48
CA ASN A 164 -14.62 -7.19 5.83
C ASN A 164 -14.61 -8.73 5.96
N GLN A 165 -15.40 -9.44 5.16
CA GLN A 165 -15.40 -10.91 5.13
C GLN A 165 -14.35 -11.48 4.17
N GLU A 166 -14.05 -10.82 3.05
CA GLU A 166 -13.26 -11.42 1.97
C GLU A 166 -11.81 -10.90 1.84
N MET A 167 -11.46 -9.78 2.47
CA MET A 167 -10.16 -9.12 2.25
C MET A 167 -9.52 -8.60 3.55
N PRO A 168 -8.91 -9.48 4.36
CA PRO A 168 -8.13 -9.04 5.50
C PRO A 168 -6.98 -8.12 5.06
N LEU A 169 -6.69 -7.11 5.89
CA LEU A 169 -5.46 -6.32 5.75
C LEU A 169 -4.26 -7.26 5.86
N LYS A 170 -3.45 -7.32 4.81
CA LYS A 170 -2.21 -8.09 4.77
C LYS A 170 -1.02 -7.17 4.56
N ARG A 171 0.15 -7.70 4.89
CA ARG A 171 1.43 -7.10 4.58
C ARG A 171 1.89 -7.62 3.23
N VAL A 172 2.44 -6.72 2.43
CA VAL A 172 3.03 -7.05 1.14
C VAL A 172 4.45 -6.54 1.14
N TYR A 173 5.39 -7.31 0.65
CA TYR A 173 6.79 -6.93 0.70
C TYR A 173 7.56 -7.54 -0.47
N MET A 174 8.66 -6.89 -0.85
CA MET A 174 9.50 -7.28 -1.98
C MET A 174 10.93 -6.81 -1.68
N SER A 175 11.92 -7.62 -2.04
CA SER A 175 13.32 -7.24 -1.91
C SER A 175 13.66 -6.09 -2.85
N LYS A 176 14.78 -5.41 -2.57
CA LYS A 176 15.31 -4.40 -3.48
C LYS A 176 15.68 -5.02 -4.84
N GLU A 177 16.29 -6.20 -4.80
CA GLU A 177 16.80 -6.94 -5.94
C GLU A 177 15.65 -7.31 -6.88
N GLN A 178 14.55 -7.82 -6.33
CA GLN A 178 13.34 -8.16 -7.09
C GLN A 178 12.67 -6.92 -7.68
N LEU A 179 12.66 -5.80 -6.94
CA LEU A 179 12.13 -4.53 -7.46
C LEU A 179 12.93 -4.07 -8.68
N LEU A 180 14.25 -4.05 -8.58
CA LEU A 180 15.13 -3.61 -9.67
C LEU A 180 15.07 -4.56 -10.86
N TYR A 181 15.04 -5.87 -10.61
CA TYR A 181 14.91 -6.88 -11.65
C TYR A 181 13.61 -6.71 -12.48
N ARG A 182 12.48 -6.43 -11.83
CA ARG A 182 11.16 -6.33 -12.48
C ARG A 182 10.79 -4.94 -12.99
N TYR A 183 11.31 -3.89 -12.36
CA TYR A 183 10.85 -2.52 -12.56
C TYR A 183 11.97 -1.49 -12.69
N GLY A 184 13.24 -1.89 -12.61
CA GLY A 184 14.37 -1.01 -12.81
C GLY A 184 14.52 -0.53 -14.25
N SER A 185 15.47 0.38 -14.48
CA SER A 185 15.67 1.12 -15.73
C SER A 185 16.03 0.25 -16.96
N GLY A 186 16.24 -1.06 -16.78
CA GLY A 186 16.46 -2.06 -17.85
C GLY A 186 15.54 -3.28 -17.78
N ALA A 187 14.43 -3.22 -17.02
CA ALA A 187 13.59 -4.38 -16.76
C ALA A 187 12.78 -4.83 -17.99
N HIS A 188 12.72 -6.15 -18.21
CA HIS A 188 11.71 -6.77 -19.06
C HIS A 188 10.34 -6.51 -18.43
N GLN A 189 9.55 -5.60 -19.00
CA GLN A 189 8.15 -5.46 -18.61
C GLN A 189 7.51 -6.84 -18.75
N PRO A 190 6.89 -7.40 -17.68
CA PRO A 190 6.09 -8.59 -17.86
C PRO A 190 4.96 -8.20 -18.82
N THR A 191 5.02 -8.74 -20.03
CA THR A 191 3.95 -8.70 -21.00
C THR A 191 2.68 -9.09 -20.26
N GLY A 192 1.63 -8.29 -20.37
CA GLY A 192 0.32 -8.55 -19.77
C GLY A 192 -0.39 -9.76 -20.38
N GLU A 193 0.35 -10.80 -20.77
CA GLU A 193 -0.11 -12.03 -21.37
C GLU A 193 -0.24 -13.08 -20.27
N GLY A 194 -1.42 -13.05 -19.66
CA GLY A 194 -1.88 -13.93 -18.61
C GLY A 194 -3.27 -13.48 -18.25
N LEU A 195 -4.17 -13.68 -19.22
CA LEU A 195 -5.61 -13.44 -19.17
C LEU A 195 -6.25 -14.20 -18.00
#